data_AF-A0A2T0QN31-F1
#
_entry.id   AF-A0A2T0QN31-F1
#
_cell.length_a   1.000
_cell.length_b   1.000
_cell.length_c   1.000
_cell.angle_alpha   90.00
_cell.angle_beta   90.00
_cell.angle_gamma   90.00
#
_symmetry.space_group_name_H-M   'P 1'
#
loop_
_entity.id
_entity.type
_entity.pdbx_description
1 polymer ?
#
loop_
_entity_poly.entity_id
_entity_poly.type
_entity_poly.pdbx_seq_one_letter_code
_entity_poly.pdbx_strand_id
1 'polypeptide(L)'
;MRAIALKIEIYDGEYRGDMSALTLTATLSGTIEGLAPNDFLRAIVVLLEMSQKRYATPSPVGPALTVFVRRKAPALLARIDISLRGGIAKANLSCDGMLGIKADVAVAEGDDVVSIARSVLDALCDECQLSALAESRLKSVSRSVQINLDDL
;
A
#
# COMPACT_ATOMS: atom_id res chain seq x y z
N MET A 1 1.53 22.27 -10.77
CA MET A 1 1.30 20.88 -10.33
C MET A 1 2.20 20.59 -9.14
N ARG A 2 1.75 19.86 -8.12
CA ARG A 2 2.62 19.46 -7.00
C ARG A 2 3.27 18.13 -7.32
N ALA A 3 4.50 17.96 -6.84
CA ALA A 3 5.29 16.76 -7.01
C ALA A 3 5.35 15.97 -5.70
N ILE A 4 5.21 14.65 -5.77
CA ILE A 4 5.28 13.73 -4.63
C ILE A 4 6.60 12.97 -4.72
N ALA A 5 7.54 13.29 -3.83
CA ALA A 5 8.80 12.58 -3.74
C ALA A 5 8.71 11.43 -2.72
N LEU A 6 8.97 10.20 -3.19
CA LEU A 6 8.86 8.97 -2.41
C LEU A 6 10.16 8.18 -2.43
N LYS A 7 10.43 7.51 -1.31
CA LYS A 7 11.39 6.40 -1.21
C LYS A 7 10.63 5.15 -0.77
N ILE A 8 10.75 4.08 -1.55
CA ILE A 8 10.21 2.76 -1.24
C ILE A 8 11.39 1.84 -0.94
N GLU A 9 11.34 1.14 0.17
CA GLU A 9 12.30 0.10 0.52
C GLU A 9 11.54 -1.20 0.72
N ILE A 10 11.98 -2.24 0.03
CA ILE A 10 11.40 -3.58 0.11
C ILE A 10 12.41 -4.46 0.83
N TYR A 11 11.94 -5.19 1.82
CA TYR A 11 12.73 -6.10 2.62
C TYR A 11 12.13 -7.50 2.56
N ASP A 12 13.01 -8.50 2.51
CA ASP A 12 12.66 -9.88 2.86
C ASP A 12 12.63 -10.02 4.38
N GLY A 13 11.57 -10.61 4.90
CA GLY A 13 11.36 -10.82 6.33
C GLY A 13 10.11 -10.13 6.89
N GLU A 14 9.73 -10.59 8.08
CA GLU A 14 8.60 -10.07 8.85
C GLU A 14 9.07 -8.99 9.83
N TYR A 15 8.49 -7.80 9.77
CA TYR A 15 8.77 -6.75 10.72
C TYR A 15 8.07 -6.98 12.06
N ARG A 16 8.85 -7.11 13.14
CA ARG A 16 8.35 -7.35 14.51
C ARG A 16 8.58 -6.18 15.48
N GLY A 17 8.75 -4.98 14.94
CA GLY A 17 9.05 -3.77 15.72
C GLY A 17 10.50 -3.32 15.64
N ASP A 18 11.37 -4.12 15.01
CA ASP A 18 12.75 -3.77 14.72
C ASP A 18 13.18 -4.31 13.33
N MET A 19 14.30 -3.77 12.82
CA MET A 19 14.81 -4.06 11.47
C MET A 19 15.77 -5.27 11.43
N SER A 20 16.10 -5.90 12.56
CA SER A 20 17.17 -6.90 12.63
C SER A 20 16.85 -8.19 11.87
N ALA A 21 15.56 -8.51 11.74
CA ALA A 21 15.08 -9.67 10.99
C ALA A 21 14.88 -9.38 9.48
N LEU A 22 15.15 -8.16 9.02
CA LEU A 22 14.85 -7.72 7.67
C LEU A 22 16.11 -7.66 6.80
N THR A 23 16.04 -8.23 5.61
CA THR A 23 17.08 -8.13 4.57
C THR A 23 16.60 -7.23 3.46
N LEU A 24 17.28 -6.10 3.23
CA LEU A 24 16.92 -5.16 2.16
C LEU A 24 17.08 -5.82 0.79
N THR A 25 16.02 -5.87 -0.01
CA THR A 25 16.01 -6.47 -1.34
C THR A 25 15.97 -5.45 -2.47
N ALA A 26 15.24 -4.35 -2.28
CA ALA A 26 15.15 -3.29 -3.27
C ALA A 26 14.95 -1.92 -2.63
N THR A 27 15.51 -0.88 -3.25
CA THR A 27 15.24 0.51 -2.92
C THR A 27 14.88 1.27 -4.18
N LEU A 28 13.72 1.92 -4.15
CA LEU A 28 13.22 2.74 -5.24
C LEU A 28 13.06 4.18 -4.74
N SER A 29 13.39 5.14 -5.57
CA SER A 29 13.20 6.55 -5.24
C SER A 29 12.79 7.30 -6.49
N GLY A 30 11.85 8.22 -6.33
CA GLY A 30 11.34 8.97 -7.45
C GLY A 30 10.46 10.13 -7.03
N THR A 31 10.21 11.00 -7.99
CA THR A 31 9.31 12.13 -7.86
C THR A 31 8.21 11.95 -8.88
N ILE A 32 6.96 11.90 -8.43
CA ILE A 32 5.77 11.76 -9.28
C ILE A 32 5.06 13.11 -9.36
N GLU A 33 4.82 13.59 -10.58
CA GLU A 33 4.12 14.86 -10.82
C GLU A 33 2.67 14.62 -11.23
N GLY A 34 1.80 15.59 -10.94
CA GLY A 34 0.42 15.60 -11.46
C GLY A 34 -0.61 14.81 -10.66
N LEU A 35 -0.21 14.20 -9.54
CA LEU A 35 -1.13 13.55 -8.60
C LEU A 35 -1.57 14.52 -7.51
N ALA A 36 -2.78 14.32 -6.98
CA ALA A 36 -3.23 15.07 -5.82
C ALA A 36 -2.37 14.69 -4.60
N PRO A 37 -2.13 15.61 -3.63
CA PRO A 37 -1.29 15.33 -2.46
C PRO A 37 -1.72 14.12 -1.60
N ASN A 38 -2.98 13.71 -1.71
CA ASN A 38 -3.56 12.59 -0.98
C ASN A 38 -3.54 11.27 -1.78
N ASP A 39 -3.19 11.29 -3.07
CA ASP A 39 -3.12 10.10 -3.93
C ASP A 39 -1.76 9.38 -3.80
N PHE A 40 -1.28 9.25 -2.56
CA PHE A 40 0.05 8.70 -2.32
C PHE A 40 0.14 7.22 -2.69
N LEU A 41 -0.93 6.43 -2.50
CA LEU A 41 -0.98 5.03 -2.93
C LEU A 41 -0.79 4.91 -4.45
N ARG A 42 -1.47 5.76 -5.22
CA ARG A 42 -1.28 5.82 -6.67
C ARG A 42 0.16 6.22 -7.04
N ALA A 43 0.74 7.16 -6.31
CA ALA A 43 2.15 7.55 -6.52
C ALA A 43 3.13 6.39 -6.25
N ILE A 44 2.86 5.54 -5.26
CA ILE A 44 3.66 4.33 -4.98
C ILE A 44 3.52 3.35 -6.14
N VAL A 45 2.30 3.07 -6.60
CA VAL A 45 2.04 2.17 -7.75
C VAL A 45 2.80 2.63 -8.99
N VAL A 46 2.71 3.92 -9.34
CA VAL A 46 3.44 4.48 -10.50
C VAL A 46 4.95 4.30 -10.35
N LEU A 47 5.51 4.49 -9.15
CA LEU A 47 6.94 4.30 -8.93
C LEU A 47 7.36 2.84 -9.10
N LEU A 48 6.55 1.88 -8.67
CA LEU A 48 6.78 0.45 -8.87
C LEU A 48 6.67 0.04 -10.35
N GLU A 49 5.69 0.59 -11.07
CA GLU A 49 5.56 0.39 -12.53
C GLU A 49 6.79 0.88 -13.29
N MET A 50 7.31 2.04 -12.91
CA MET A 50 8.52 2.59 -13.52
C MET A 50 9.75 1.73 -13.21
N SER A 51 9.83 1.12 -12.03
CA SER A 51 10.95 0.24 -11.69
C SER A 51 10.90 -1.10 -12.41
N GLN A 52 9.73 -1.75 -12.52
CA GLN A 52 9.59 -3.03 -13.24
C GLN A 52 10.06 -2.95 -14.70
N LYS A 53 9.83 -1.80 -15.34
CA LYS A 53 10.25 -1.56 -16.73
C LYS A 53 11.76 -1.35 -16.88
N ARG A 54 12.47 -1.03 -15.79
CA ARG A 54 13.86 -0.54 -15.83
C ARG A 54 14.85 -1.47 -15.15
N TYR A 55 14.42 -2.22 -14.15
CA TYR A 55 15.30 -3.00 -13.29
C TYR A 55 14.69 -4.38 -13.03
N ALA A 56 15.54 -5.41 -13.06
CA ALA A 56 15.19 -6.71 -12.51
C ALA A 56 15.37 -6.67 -11.00
N THR A 57 14.43 -7.28 -10.27
CA THR A 57 14.50 -7.45 -8.82
C THR A 57 14.46 -8.93 -8.46
N PRO A 58 15.04 -9.34 -7.32
CA PRO A 58 15.07 -10.75 -6.94
C PRO A 58 13.66 -11.24 -6.58
N SER A 59 13.44 -12.55 -6.68
CA SER A 59 12.32 -13.22 -6.03
C SER A 59 12.51 -13.22 -4.51
N PRO A 60 11.43 -13.21 -3.72
CA PRO A 60 11.52 -13.37 -2.27
C PRO A 60 12.15 -14.72 -1.92
N VAL A 61 13.01 -14.72 -0.92
CA VAL A 61 13.63 -15.91 -0.32
C VAL A 61 12.74 -16.44 0.81
N GLY A 62 12.17 -15.54 1.60
CA GLY A 62 11.36 -15.86 2.78
C GLY A 62 9.85 -15.87 2.51
N PRO A 63 9.06 -16.34 3.51
CA PRO A 63 7.60 -16.35 3.45
C PRO A 63 6.97 -14.99 3.78
N ALA A 64 7.76 -13.92 3.89
CA ALA A 64 7.29 -12.60 4.28
C ALA A 64 8.10 -11.50 3.58
N LEU A 65 7.42 -10.41 3.25
CA LEU A 65 8.01 -9.18 2.79
C LEU A 65 7.52 -8.02 3.66
N THR A 66 8.40 -7.04 3.88
CA THR A 66 8.04 -5.77 4.50
C THR A 66 8.37 -4.64 3.55
N VAL A 67 7.41 -3.77 3.27
CA VAL A 67 7.59 -2.58 2.43
C VAL A 67 7.46 -1.33 3.29
N PHE A 68 8.48 -0.48 3.29
CA PHE A 68 8.42 0.84 3.89
C PHE A 68 8.36 1.92 2.83
N VAL A 69 7.42 2.84 2.99
CA VAL A 69 7.27 4.02 2.12
C VAL A 69 7.50 5.27 2.92
N ARG A 70 8.38 6.15 2.44
CA ARG A 70 8.73 7.42 3.08
C ARG A 70 8.54 8.57 2.10
N ARG A 71 8.10 9.73 2.61
CA ARG A 71 8.21 11.01 1.88
C ARG A 71 9.65 11.53 2.00
N LYS A 72 10.02 12.52 1.18
CA LYS A 72 11.35 13.18 1.20
C LYS A 72 11.53 14.07 2.46
N ALA A 73 11.48 13.47 3.63
CA ALA A 73 11.80 13.92 4.99
C ALA A 73 11.49 12.71 5.91
N PRO A 74 12.22 12.45 7.01
CA PRO A 74 12.42 11.10 7.58
C PRO A 74 11.18 10.37 8.10
N ALA A 75 9.98 10.93 8.00
CA ALA A 75 8.75 10.31 8.44
C ALA A 75 8.37 9.10 7.57
N LEU A 76 8.10 7.98 8.24
CA LEU A 76 7.44 6.84 7.64
C LEU A 76 6.03 7.27 7.23
N LEU A 77 5.70 7.11 5.95
CA LEU A 77 4.37 7.41 5.43
C LEU A 77 3.46 6.19 5.57
N ALA A 78 3.97 5.03 5.15
CA ALA A 78 3.22 3.78 5.18
C ALA A 78 4.15 2.59 5.35
N ARG A 79 3.65 1.54 5.99
CA ARG A 79 4.25 0.21 6.05
C ARG A 79 3.26 -0.79 5.48
N ILE A 80 3.75 -1.73 4.69
CA ILE A 80 2.96 -2.85 4.18
C ILE A 80 3.65 -4.14 4.63
N ASP A 81 2.95 -4.90 5.44
CA ASP A 81 3.40 -6.22 5.88
C ASP A 81 2.75 -7.27 4.98
N ILE A 82 3.54 -8.12 4.33
CA ILE A 82 3.08 -9.10 3.35
C ILE A 82 3.49 -10.49 3.81
N SER A 83 2.52 -11.40 3.95
CA SER A 83 2.77 -12.82 4.15
C SER A 83 2.51 -13.59 2.85
N LEU A 84 3.48 -14.41 2.44
CA LEU A 84 3.41 -15.26 1.26
C LEU A 84 3.13 -16.70 1.67
N ARG A 85 1.95 -17.23 1.29
CA ARG A 85 1.59 -18.62 1.59
C ARG A 85 0.69 -19.21 0.51
N GLY A 86 1.13 -20.32 -0.08
CA GLY A 86 0.32 -21.10 -1.02
C GLY A 86 -0.14 -20.32 -2.25
N GLY A 87 0.75 -19.50 -2.84
CA GLY A 87 0.43 -18.68 -4.01
C GLY A 87 -0.45 -17.46 -3.69
N ILE A 88 -0.60 -17.10 -2.41
CA ILE A 88 -1.36 -15.92 -1.97
C ILE A 88 -0.44 -15.02 -1.15
N ALA A 89 -0.46 -13.73 -1.49
CA ALA A 89 0.12 -12.65 -0.69
C ALA A 89 -0.99 -11.99 0.13
N LYS A 90 -0.90 -12.11 1.46
CA LYS A 90 -1.77 -11.43 2.41
C LYS A 90 -1.09 -10.17 2.90
N ALA A 91 -1.71 -9.03 2.68
CA ALA A 91 -1.14 -7.74 2.98
C ALA A 91 -1.90 -7.00 4.06
N ASN A 92 -1.17 -6.23 4.85
CA ASN A 92 -1.72 -5.29 5.81
C ASN A 92 -0.99 -3.94 5.66
N LEU A 93 -1.74 -2.92 5.25
CA LEU A 93 -1.28 -1.55 5.12
C LEU A 93 -1.49 -0.79 6.43
N SER A 94 -0.40 -0.30 7.00
CA SER A 94 -0.40 0.64 8.11
C SER A 94 0.04 2.01 7.61
N CYS A 95 -0.82 3.02 7.72
CA CYS A 95 -0.56 4.41 7.34
C CYS A 95 -1.12 5.34 8.41
N ASP A 96 -0.48 6.48 8.63
CA ASP A 96 -0.98 7.50 9.57
C ASP A 96 -2.43 7.86 9.24
N GLY A 97 -3.32 7.72 10.23
CA GLY A 97 -4.74 8.06 10.11
C GLY A 97 -5.63 7.04 9.38
N MET A 98 -5.10 5.89 8.94
CA MET A 98 -5.89 4.79 8.39
C MET A 98 -5.81 3.54 9.27
N LEU A 99 -6.97 2.98 9.63
CA LEU A 99 -7.05 1.66 10.26
C LEU A 99 -6.62 0.60 9.25
N GLY A 100 -5.84 -0.39 9.72
CA GLY A 100 -5.12 -1.36 8.89
C GLY A 100 -5.96 -1.95 7.76
N ILE A 101 -5.62 -1.57 6.53
CA ILE A 101 -6.32 -2.03 5.32
C ILE A 101 -5.68 -3.35 4.90
N LYS A 102 -6.52 -4.37 4.69
CA LYS A 102 -6.06 -5.72 4.37
C LYS A 102 -6.45 -6.05 2.94
N ALA A 103 -5.58 -6.78 2.26
CA ALA A 103 -5.87 -7.31 0.93
C ALA A 103 -5.20 -8.68 0.79
N ASP A 104 -5.87 -9.58 0.07
CA ASP A 104 -5.32 -10.88 -0.31
C ASP A 104 -5.23 -10.89 -1.84
N VAL A 105 -4.04 -11.19 -2.39
CA VAL A 105 -3.81 -11.21 -3.84
C VAL A 105 -3.09 -12.50 -4.25
N ALA A 106 -3.47 -13.07 -5.39
CA ALA A 106 -2.77 -14.21 -5.96
C ALA A 106 -1.40 -13.77 -6.48
N VAL A 107 -0.37 -14.59 -6.23
CA VAL A 107 1.00 -14.38 -6.71
C VAL A 107 1.52 -15.65 -7.35
N ALA A 108 2.30 -15.52 -8.42
CA ALA A 108 2.88 -16.65 -9.11
C ALA A 108 4.21 -17.07 -8.47
N GLU A 109 4.55 -18.35 -8.62
CA GLU A 109 5.89 -18.83 -8.30
C GLU A 109 6.90 -18.15 -9.23
N GLY A 110 7.93 -17.53 -8.64
CA GLY A 110 8.95 -16.79 -9.38
C GLY A 110 8.68 -15.29 -9.51
N ASP A 111 7.52 -14.78 -9.08
CA ASP A 111 7.28 -13.32 -9.04
C ASP A 111 8.37 -12.64 -8.21
N ASP A 112 8.91 -11.54 -8.74
CA ASP A 112 9.89 -10.73 -8.04
C ASP A 112 9.25 -9.85 -6.96
N VAL A 113 10.06 -9.36 -6.02
CA VAL A 113 9.57 -8.57 -4.87
C VAL A 113 8.84 -7.28 -5.27
N VAL A 114 9.18 -6.65 -6.41
CA VAL A 114 8.50 -5.44 -6.90
C VAL A 114 7.17 -5.82 -7.53
N SER A 115 7.12 -6.92 -8.28
CA SER A 115 5.88 -7.44 -8.87
C SER A 115 4.86 -7.84 -7.80
N ILE A 116 5.31 -8.52 -6.75
CA ILE A 116 4.46 -8.83 -5.58
C ILE A 116 3.97 -7.55 -4.90
N ALA A 117 4.89 -6.62 -4.61
CA ALA A 117 4.53 -5.36 -3.94
C ALA A 117 3.52 -4.54 -4.75
N ARG A 118 3.64 -4.53 -6.09
CA ARG A 118 2.70 -3.85 -6.99
C ARG A 118 1.31 -4.48 -6.94
N SER A 119 1.21 -5.80 -7.13
CA SER A 119 -0.07 -6.52 -7.10
C SER A 119 -0.81 -6.32 -5.77
N VAL A 120 -0.06 -6.34 -4.66
CA VAL A 120 -0.58 -6.03 -3.33
C VAL A 120 -1.09 -4.59 -3.22
N LEU A 121 -0.32 -3.62 -3.73
CA LEU A 121 -0.70 -2.21 -3.67
C LEU A 121 -1.91 -1.88 -4.53
N ASP A 122 -2.04 -2.49 -5.70
CA ASP A 122 -3.22 -2.36 -6.55
C ASP A 122 -4.47 -2.87 -5.79
N ALA A 123 -4.38 -4.06 -5.18
CA ALA A 123 -5.47 -4.60 -4.36
C ALA A 123 -5.81 -3.72 -3.15
N LEU A 124 -4.80 -3.17 -2.46
CA LEU A 124 -5.02 -2.23 -1.35
C LEU A 124 -5.66 -0.91 -1.82
N CYS A 125 -5.33 -0.42 -3.02
CA CYS A 125 -5.97 0.77 -3.59
C CYS A 125 -7.46 0.53 -3.83
N ASP A 126 -7.82 -0.63 -4.39
CA ASP A 126 -9.20 -1.00 -4.65
C ASP A 126 -9.99 -1.06 -3.34
N GLU A 127 -9.43 -1.69 -2.30
CA GLU A 127 -10.04 -1.75 -0.96
C GLU A 127 -10.21 -0.37 -0.32
N CYS A 128 -9.24 0.55 -0.48
CA CYS A 128 -9.36 1.94 -0.03
C CYS A 128 -10.54 2.65 -0.70
N GLN A 129 -10.67 2.49 -2.02
CA GLN A 129 -11.72 3.15 -2.80
C GLN A 129 -13.11 2.62 -2.43
N LEU A 130 -13.24 1.30 -2.27
CA LEU A 130 -14.48 0.66 -1.84
C LEU A 130 -14.88 1.12 -0.43
N SER A 131 -13.93 1.17 0.49
CA SER A 131 -14.16 1.65 1.86
C SER A 131 -14.63 3.10 1.89
N ALA A 132 -13.97 3.98 1.14
CA ALA A 132 -14.36 5.39 1.03
C ALA A 132 -15.76 5.57 0.42
N LEU A 133 -16.10 4.75 -0.59
CA LEU A 133 -17.42 4.76 -1.22
C LEU A 133 -18.51 4.29 -0.24
N ALA A 134 -18.23 3.23 0.53
CA ALA A 134 -19.15 2.71 1.54
C ALA A 134 -19.42 3.75 2.65
N GLU A 135 -18.38 4.40 3.18
CA GLU A 135 -18.52 5.46 4.16
C GLU A 135 -19.32 6.66 3.63
N SER A 136 -19.07 7.07 2.38
CA SER A 136 -19.80 8.16 1.74
C SER A 136 -21.28 7.84 1.61
N ARG A 137 -21.63 6.61 1.19
CA ARG A 137 -23.01 6.15 1.12
C ARG A 137 -23.68 6.11 2.49
N LEU A 138 -23.01 5.59 3.51
CA LEU A 138 -23.53 5.58 4.88
C LEU A 138 -23.82 7.00 5.39
N LYS A 139 -22.89 7.94 5.19
CA LYS A 139 -23.09 9.36 5.55
C LYS A 139 -24.26 10.00 4.80
N SER A 140 -24.44 9.67 3.52
CA SER A 140 -25.57 10.17 2.73
C SER A 140 -26.91 9.62 3.26
N VAL A 141 -26.98 8.33 3.57
CA VAL A 141 -28.20 7.70 4.11
C VAL A 141 -28.54 8.26 5.49
N SER A 142 -27.56 8.42 6.39
CA SER A 142 -27.80 9.00 7.72
C SER A 142 -28.28 10.45 7.67
N ARG A 143 -27.91 11.23 6.65
CA ARG A 143 -28.46 12.58 6.43
C ARG A 143 -29.90 12.55 5.90
N SER A 144 -30.29 11.52 5.16
CA SER A 144 -31.65 11.36 4.63
C SER A 144 -32.65 10.85 5.67
N VAL A 145 -32.18 10.29 6.80
CA VAL A 145 -33.01 9.72 7.89
C VAL A 145 -33.04 10.65 9.12
N GLN A 146 -32.84 11.96 8.95
CA GLN A 146 -33.31 12.93 9.93
C GLN A 146 -34.83 13.11 9.77
N ILE A 147 -35.59 12.12 10.28
CA ILE A 147 -37.02 12.28 10.49
C ILE A 147 -37.15 13.17 11.72
N ASN A 148 -37.76 14.36 11.56
CA ASN A 148 -38.12 15.22 12.68
C ASN A 148 -39.04 14.42 13.61
N LEU A 149 -38.55 14.11 14.81
CA LEU A 149 -39.35 13.53 15.88
C LEU A 149 -40.33 14.54 16.50
N ASP A 150 -40.30 15.80 16.06
CA ASP A 150 -41.26 16.84 16.46
C ASP A 150 -42.54 16.85 15.59
N ASP A 151 -42.64 15.99 14.56
CA ASP A 151 -43.83 15.83 13.70
C ASP A 151 -44.65 14.54 14.01
N LEU A 152 -44.49 13.94 15.20
CA LEU A 152 -45.29 12.79 15.67
C LEU A 152 -46.14 13.14 16.90
#